data_AF-A0A1Q6CFT8-F1
#
_entry.id   AF-A0A1Q6CFT8-F1
#
_cell.length_a   1.000
_cell.length_b   1.000
_cell.length_c   1.000
_cell.angle_alpha   90.00
_cell.angle_beta   90.00
_cell.angle_gamma   90.00
#
_symmetry.space_group_name_H-M   'P 1'
#
loop_
_entity.id
_entity.type
_entity.pdbx_description
1 polymer ?
#
loop_
_entity_poly.entity_id
_entity_poly.type
_entity_poly.pdbx_seq_one_letter_code
_entity_poly.pdbx_strand_id
1 'polypeptide(L)'
;MKMIKEYYRLDDLKESFDFSLSDIDYLVAESKIKFCLFSKSTNVIIGGWRKGKFVGFGQANYSGLISLTSKEQTELFEKNKLNLTQSNILQKEKLVSYKASYPFNVTTPNTVIEEWNEKELTDIEWEHLPFRFYPEERKSNLKMFEGLVEQLGAIAEVKTTGKYSGDSIPNPLVTVKNELFFHWKSFSLNDVCILADEIIKAQQVTGIIQNEVIEEPKVKLSTTTVHKEIKTRTDDFNDLLIEIIRANPKKTAKIYWRIIEEESSELEGCRVFDKNNLIRAISENDSIEWVDKKSRPRKSISFGSFSNRVSRMKKLIFDD
;
A
#
# COMPACT_ATOMS: atom_id res chain seq x y z
N MET A 1 -4.40 -36.72 7.25
CA MET A 1 -4.22 -35.69 6.21
C MET A 1 -4.39 -34.33 6.89
N LYS A 2 -3.31 -33.56 7.08
CA LYS A 2 -3.39 -32.21 7.70
C LYS A 2 -4.14 -31.31 6.72
N MET A 3 -5.20 -30.64 7.17
CA MET A 3 -5.92 -29.65 6.37
C MET A 3 -4.94 -28.50 6.05
N ILE A 4 -4.76 -28.19 4.76
CA ILE A 4 -3.94 -27.04 4.34
C ILE A 4 -4.78 -25.79 4.57
N LYS A 5 -4.43 -24.98 5.58
CA LYS A 5 -5.04 -23.66 5.81
C LYS A 5 -4.48 -22.66 4.80
N GLU A 6 -5.27 -21.65 4.42
CA GLU A 6 -4.81 -20.53 3.57
C GLU A 6 -3.71 -19.70 4.26
N TYR A 7 -3.79 -19.59 5.58
CA TYR A 7 -2.85 -18.86 6.42
C TYR A 7 -2.78 -19.49 7.82
N TYR A 8 -1.72 -19.15 8.54
CA TYR A 8 -1.43 -19.64 9.89
C TYR A 8 -1.07 -18.48 10.79
N ARG A 9 -1.50 -18.52 12.05
CA ARG A 9 -1.09 -17.54 13.08
C ARG A 9 0.28 -17.90 13.63
N LEU A 10 0.94 -16.96 14.31
CA LEU A 10 2.25 -17.23 14.93
C LEU A 10 2.22 -18.45 15.87
N ASP A 11 1.17 -18.61 16.67
CA ASP A 11 1.03 -19.76 17.58
C ASP A 11 0.92 -21.10 16.83
N ASP A 12 0.32 -21.09 15.62
CA ASP A 12 0.26 -22.29 14.77
C ASP A 12 1.67 -22.68 14.26
N LEU A 13 2.61 -21.73 14.13
CA LEU A 13 3.91 -21.98 13.51
C LEU A 13 4.79 -22.91 14.33
N LYS A 14 4.77 -22.73 15.65
CA LYS A 14 5.50 -23.61 16.56
C LYS A 14 4.89 -25.01 16.56
N GLU A 15 3.57 -25.12 16.71
CA GLU A 15 2.90 -26.43 16.81
C GLU A 15 2.87 -27.21 15.50
N SER A 16 2.70 -26.51 14.37
CA SER A 16 2.46 -27.16 13.08
C SER A 16 3.72 -27.37 12.25
N PHE A 17 4.74 -26.54 12.44
CA PHE A 17 5.93 -26.47 11.58
C PHE A 17 7.26 -26.36 12.34
N ASP A 18 7.23 -26.42 13.68
CA ASP A 18 8.42 -26.40 14.55
C ASP A 18 9.30 -25.15 14.42
N PHE A 19 8.69 -24.00 14.07
CA PHE A 19 9.40 -22.72 14.13
C PHE A 19 9.51 -22.24 15.58
N SER A 20 10.73 -21.98 16.05
CA SER A 20 10.96 -21.29 17.31
C SER A 20 10.74 -19.77 17.18
N LEU A 21 10.60 -19.07 18.31
CA LEU A 21 10.55 -17.61 18.30
C LEU A 21 11.82 -16.99 17.70
N SER A 22 12.98 -17.60 17.95
CA SER A 22 14.25 -17.14 17.38
C SER A 22 14.30 -17.31 15.86
N ASP A 23 13.68 -18.36 15.31
CA ASP A 23 13.55 -18.51 13.85
C ASP A 23 12.67 -17.41 13.27
N ILE A 24 11.56 -17.10 13.95
CA ILE A 24 10.66 -16.01 13.53
C ILE A 24 11.40 -14.67 13.55
N ASP A 25 12.13 -14.35 14.61
CA ASP A 25 12.94 -13.13 14.73
C ASP A 25 13.98 -13.04 13.60
N TYR A 26 14.66 -14.15 13.31
CA TYR A 26 15.60 -14.23 12.18
C TYR A 26 14.91 -13.97 10.83
N LEU A 27 13.76 -14.59 10.58
CA LEU A 27 13.00 -14.42 9.34
C LEU A 27 12.52 -12.97 9.15
N VAL A 28 12.13 -12.30 10.25
CA VAL A 28 11.75 -10.89 10.25
C VAL A 28 12.96 -9.99 9.97
N ALA A 29 14.08 -10.20 10.67
CA ALA A 29 15.29 -9.40 10.52
C ALA A 29 15.86 -9.47 9.09
N GLU A 30 15.86 -10.65 8.48
CA GLU A 30 16.35 -10.85 7.12
C GLU A 30 15.37 -10.39 6.03
N SER A 31 14.13 -10.00 6.40
CA SER A 31 13.07 -9.60 5.45
C SER A 31 12.84 -10.62 4.31
N LYS A 32 13.15 -11.90 4.57
CA LYS A 32 13.05 -13.01 3.60
C LYS A 32 11.60 -13.47 3.44
N ILE A 33 10.81 -13.30 4.49
CA ILE A 33 9.42 -13.74 4.59
C ILE A 33 8.52 -12.56 4.88
N LYS A 34 7.33 -12.58 4.27
CA LYS A 34 6.28 -11.60 4.52
C LYS A 34 5.28 -12.14 5.52
N PHE A 35 5.14 -11.43 6.63
CA PHE A 35 3.97 -11.57 7.48
C PHE A 35 2.84 -10.65 7.01
N CYS A 36 1.63 -10.97 7.42
CA CYS A 36 0.43 -10.19 7.21
C CYS A 36 -0.33 -10.08 8.53
N LEU A 37 -1.40 -9.29 8.55
CA LEU A 37 -2.25 -9.14 9.73
C LEU A 37 -3.65 -9.62 9.45
N PHE A 38 -4.27 -10.29 10.42
CA PHE A 38 -5.70 -10.51 10.42
C PHE A 38 -6.41 -9.29 10.95
N SER A 39 -7.15 -8.60 10.08
CA SER A 39 -8.01 -7.48 10.45
C SER A 39 -9.40 -7.99 10.79
N LYS A 40 -9.83 -7.74 12.03
CA LYS A 40 -11.22 -7.96 12.46
C LYS A 40 -12.16 -7.02 11.69
N SER A 41 -13.42 -7.44 11.54
CA SER A 41 -14.46 -6.69 10.83
C SER A 41 -14.39 -5.18 11.11
N THR A 42 -14.26 -4.43 10.02
CA THR A 42 -14.08 -2.98 10.06
C THR A 42 -14.58 -2.34 8.79
N ASN A 43 -15.09 -1.12 8.91
CA ASN A 43 -15.36 -0.31 7.74
C ASN A 43 -14.03 0.22 7.18
N VAL A 44 -13.96 0.28 5.86
CA VAL A 44 -12.79 0.74 5.10
C VAL A 44 -13.25 1.59 3.93
N ILE A 45 -12.37 2.48 3.49
CA ILE A 45 -12.47 3.18 2.23
C ILE A 45 -11.50 2.53 1.26
N ILE A 46 -12.01 1.97 0.17
CA ILE A 46 -11.23 1.41 -0.93
C ILE A 46 -10.83 2.55 -1.87
N GLY A 47 -9.59 2.52 -2.34
CA GLY A 47 -9.09 3.56 -3.24
C GLY A 47 -7.68 3.29 -3.73
N GLY A 48 -7.13 4.25 -4.46
CA GLY A 48 -5.74 4.23 -4.95
C GLY A 48 -5.02 5.52 -4.68
N TRP A 49 -3.79 5.65 -5.16
CA TRP A 49 -3.02 6.88 -5.04
C TRP A 49 -2.84 7.57 -6.40
N ARG A 50 -2.92 8.90 -6.38
CA ARG A 50 -2.65 9.78 -7.51
C ARG A 50 -1.75 10.91 -7.00
N LYS A 51 -0.54 11.02 -7.54
CA LYS A 51 0.47 12.02 -7.12
C LYS A 51 0.69 12.02 -5.59
N GLY A 52 0.78 10.83 -4.99
CA GLY A 52 0.97 10.65 -3.54
C GLY A 52 -0.26 10.91 -2.67
N LYS A 53 -1.39 11.33 -3.25
CA LYS A 53 -2.64 11.59 -2.53
C LYS A 53 -3.65 10.46 -2.74
N PHE A 54 -4.46 10.18 -1.73
CA PHE A 54 -5.41 9.08 -1.78
C PHE A 54 -6.71 9.49 -2.48
N VAL A 55 -7.13 8.71 -3.47
CA VAL A 55 -8.38 8.86 -4.23
C VAL A 55 -9.30 7.71 -3.85
N GLY A 56 -10.47 8.03 -3.30
CA GLY A 56 -11.44 7.03 -2.84
C GLY A 56 -12.36 6.58 -3.98
N PHE A 57 -12.69 5.28 -4.00
CA PHE A 57 -13.55 4.67 -5.01
C PHE A 57 -14.85 4.10 -4.45
N GLY A 58 -14.81 3.65 -3.20
CA GLY A 58 -15.95 3.06 -2.53
C GLY A 58 -15.67 2.79 -1.07
N GLN A 59 -16.72 2.43 -0.34
CA GLN A 59 -16.66 1.98 1.03
C GLN A 59 -17.11 0.53 1.14
N ALA A 60 -16.60 -0.19 2.14
CA ALA A 60 -17.02 -1.55 2.42
C ALA A 60 -16.77 -1.92 3.88
N ASN A 61 -17.34 -3.05 4.31
CA ASN A 61 -16.89 -3.76 5.49
C ASN A 61 -15.89 -4.86 5.07
N TYR A 62 -14.80 -4.98 5.83
CA TYR A 62 -13.76 -5.96 5.56
C TYR A 62 -13.37 -6.71 6.84
N SER A 63 -13.22 -8.03 6.73
CA SER A 63 -12.65 -8.89 7.77
C SER A 63 -11.77 -9.95 7.12
N GLY A 64 -10.46 -9.84 7.26
CA GLY A 64 -9.53 -10.73 6.55
C GLY A 64 -8.09 -10.24 6.62
N LEU A 65 -7.24 -10.80 5.75
CA LEU A 65 -5.81 -10.52 5.77
C LEU A 65 -5.47 -9.17 5.12
N ILE A 66 -4.61 -8.40 5.77
CA ILE A 66 -4.04 -7.15 5.24
C ILE A 66 -2.52 -7.23 5.20
N SER A 67 -1.90 -6.55 4.24
CA SER A 67 -0.45 -6.57 4.07
C SER A 67 0.29 -5.82 5.17
N LEU A 68 1.54 -6.21 5.43
CA LEU A 68 2.51 -5.41 6.18
C LEU A 68 3.67 -5.02 5.27
N THR A 69 4.17 -3.79 5.43
CA THR A 69 5.48 -3.40 4.91
C THR A 69 6.57 -3.95 5.83
N SER A 70 7.80 -4.09 5.32
CA SER A 70 8.94 -4.54 6.15
C SER A 70 9.16 -3.64 7.37
N LYS A 71 8.98 -2.32 7.24
CA LYS A 71 9.12 -1.38 8.36
C LYS A 71 8.06 -1.63 9.44
N GLU A 72 6.81 -1.79 9.02
CA GLU A 72 5.69 -2.07 9.93
C GLU A 72 5.84 -3.43 10.61
N GLN A 73 6.33 -4.44 9.87
CA GLN A 73 6.65 -5.75 10.43
C GLN A 73 7.75 -5.64 11.49
N THR A 74 8.90 -5.03 11.17
CA THR A 74 9.97 -4.80 12.16
C THR A 74 9.45 -4.05 13.38
N GLU A 75 8.69 -2.96 13.19
CA GLU A 75 8.10 -2.21 14.30
C GLU A 75 7.16 -3.07 15.16
N LEU A 76 6.31 -3.89 14.54
CA LEU A 76 5.39 -4.77 15.25
C LEU A 76 6.13 -5.82 16.08
N PHE A 77 7.17 -6.44 15.55
CA PHE A 77 7.95 -7.47 16.26
C PHE A 77 8.85 -6.88 17.35
N GLU A 78 9.42 -5.69 17.15
CA GLU A 78 10.23 -5.02 18.17
C GLU A 78 9.40 -4.43 19.31
N LYS A 79 8.25 -3.82 19.00
CA LYS A 79 7.43 -3.08 19.97
C LYS A 79 6.19 -3.84 20.45
N ASN A 80 5.91 -5.00 19.86
CA ASN A 80 4.67 -5.77 20.07
C ASN A 80 3.37 -4.95 19.81
N LYS A 81 3.48 -3.87 19.05
CA LYS A 81 2.37 -2.98 18.74
C LYS A 81 2.62 -2.23 17.45
N LEU A 82 1.59 -2.16 16.61
CA LEU A 82 1.60 -1.40 15.37
C LEU A 82 0.27 -0.66 15.21
N ASN A 83 0.34 0.61 14.80
CA ASN A 83 -0.84 1.41 14.49
C ASN A 83 -0.87 1.70 13.00
N LEU A 84 -1.95 1.28 12.33
CA LEU A 84 -2.12 1.47 10.88
C LEU A 84 -3.31 2.37 10.59
N THR A 85 -3.15 3.29 9.65
CA THR A 85 -4.24 4.11 9.07
C THR A 85 -4.67 3.61 7.69
N GLN A 86 -3.82 2.82 7.04
CA GLN A 86 -3.99 2.30 5.69
C GLN A 86 -3.22 0.99 5.52
N SER A 87 -3.62 0.17 4.54
CA SER A 87 -2.89 -1.02 4.10
C SER A 87 -3.47 -1.49 2.75
N ASN A 88 -3.12 -2.70 2.33
CA ASN A 88 -3.74 -3.41 1.21
C ASN A 88 -4.48 -4.64 1.70
N ILE A 89 -5.67 -4.87 1.15
CA ILE A 89 -6.47 -6.07 1.31
C ILE A 89 -5.88 -7.17 0.44
N LEU A 90 -5.71 -8.35 1.03
CA LEU A 90 -5.17 -9.53 0.35
C LEU A 90 -6.26 -10.52 -0.10
N GLN A 91 -7.50 -10.37 0.38
CA GLN A 91 -8.62 -11.29 0.14
C GLN A 91 -9.84 -10.51 -0.33
N LYS A 92 -9.85 -10.10 -1.60
CA LYS A 92 -10.90 -9.25 -2.20
C LYS A 92 -12.31 -9.80 -1.96
N GLU A 93 -12.45 -11.12 -2.03
CA GLU A 93 -13.68 -11.88 -1.83
C GLU A 93 -14.28 -11.75 -0.41
N LYS A 94 -13.52 -11.28 0.57
CA LYS A 94 -14.00 -11.03 1.95
C LYS A 94 -14.57 -9.63 2.17
N LEU A 95 -14.66 -8.81 1.11
CA LEU A 95 -15.36 -7.54 1.15
C LEU A 95 -16.87 -7.76 1.18
N VAL A 96 -17.55 -7.10 2.11
CA VAL A 96 -19.01 -7.17 2.27
C VAL A 96 -19.60 -5.76 2.27
N SER A 97 -20.84 -5.62 1.78
CA SER A 97 -21.57 -4.34 1.77
C SER A 97 -20.84 -3.20 1.05
N TYR A 98 -20.21 -3.52 -0.09
CA TYR A 98 -19.55 -2.52 -0.92
C TYR A 98 -20.54 -1.46 -1.43
N LYS A 99 -20.15 -0.19 -1.41
CA LYS A 99 -20.88 0.93 -2.01
C LYS A 99 -19.89 1.89 -2.66
N ALA A 100 -20.09 2.20 -3.95
CA ALA A 100 -19.27 3.18 -4.67
C ALA A 100 -19.50 4.63 -4.19
N SER A 101 -20.68 4.92 -3.63
CA SER A 101 -21.09 6.26 -3.22
C SER A 101 -20.21 6.86 -2.12
N TYR A 102 -19.90 8.15 -2.24
CA TYR A 102 -19.18 8.90 -1.21
C TYR A 102 -19.96 8.95 0.12
N PRO A 103 -19.38 8.56 1.28
CA PRO A 103 -20.15 8.35 2.50
C PRO A 103 -20.07 9.49 3.54
N PHE A 104 -19.44 10.61 3.21
CA PHE A 104 -19.20 11.72 4.16
C PHE A 104 -19.93 12.99 3.73
N ASN A 105 -20.23 13.87 4.69
CA ASN A 105 -20.77 15.20 4.37
C ASN A 105 -19.67 16.21 4.02
N VAL A 106 -18.43 15.94 4.43
CA VAL A 106 -17.26 16.77 4.14
C VAL A 106 -16.87 16.59 2.68
N THR A 107 -16.89 17.64 1.87
CA THR A 107 -16.52 17.57 0.44
C THR A 107 -15.03 17.25 0.25
N THR A 108 -14.68 16.63 -0.88
CA THR A 108 -13.30 16.50 -1.35
C THR A 108 -12.85 17.76 -2.11
N PRO A 109 -11.56 18.14 -2.09
CA PRO A 109 -10.47 17.52 -1.35
C PRO A 109 -10.57 17.80 0.16
N ASN A 110 -10.14 16.84 0.97
CA ASN A 110 -9.96 16.98 2.40
C ASN A 110 -8.64 16.34 2.86
N THR A 111 -8.37 16.42 4.15
CA THR A 111 -7.16 15.92 4.81
C THR A 111 -6.89 14.43 4.57
N VAL A 112 -7.92 13.61 4.31
CA VAL A 112 -7.81 12.16 4.19
C VAL A 112 -7.98 11.67 2.74
N ILE A 113 -8.88 12.32 1.99
CA ILE A 113 -9.30 11.94 0.64
C ILE A 113 -9.19 13.17 -0.27
N GLU A 114 -8.36 13.08 -1.30
CA GLU A 114 -8.16 14.17 -2.25
C GLU A 114 -9.31 14.27 -3.25
N GLU A 115 -9.77 13.13 -3.75
CA GLU A 115 -10.78 13.05 -4.81
C GLU A 115 -11.60 11.77 -4.60
N TRP A 116 -12.86 11.81 -5.04
CA TRP A 116 -13.73 10.64 -5.06
C TRP A 116 -14.10 10.29 -6.50
N ASN A 117 -13.83 9.05 -6.89
CA ASN A 117 -14.14 8.54 -8.22
C ASN A 117 -14.88 7.22 -8.07
N GLU A 118 -16.21 7.29 -8.10
CA GLU A 118 -17.08 6.13 -7.89
C GLU A 118 -16.75 5.03 -8.91
N LYS A 119 -16.43 3.84 -8.41
CA LYS A 119 -16.19 2.67 -9.25
C LYS A 119 -16.93 1.48 -8.68
N GLU A 120 -17.42 0.60 -9.55
CA GLU A 120 -17.94 -0.68 -9.09
C GLU A 120 -16.78 -1.60 -8.70
N LEU A 121 -17.01 -2.49 -7.73
CA LEU A 121 -15.97 -3.41 -7.27
C LEU A 121 -15.46 -4.34 -8.38
N THR A 122 -16.30 -4.62 -9.38
CA THR A 122 -15.97 -5.41 -10.57
C THR A 122 -14.96 -4.71 -11.48
N ASP A 123 -14.98 -3.38 -11.52
CA ASP A 123 -14.12 -2.58 -12.40
C ASP A 123 -12.71 -2.42 -11.83
N ILE A 124 -12.52 -2.82 -10.56
CA ILE A 124 -11.24 -2.76 -9.87
C ILE A 124 -10.55 -4.11 -10.00
N GLU A 125 -9.76 -4.31 -11.06
CA GLU A 125 -9.06 -5.58 -11.34
C GLU A 125 -7.82 -5.85 -10.46
N TRP A 126 -7.66 -5.11 -9.37
CA TRP A 126 -6.47 -5.20 -8.52
C TRP A 126 -6.44 -6.49 -7.71
N GLU A 127 -5.30 -7.19 -7.74
CA GLU A 127 -5.02 -8.36 -6.89
C GLU A 127 -4.96 -7.97 -5.40
N HIS A 128 -4.38 -6.81 -5.10
CA HIS A 128 -4.33 -6.24 -3.76
C HIS A 128 -5.03 -4.89 -3.77
N LEU A 129 -6.06 -4.75 -2.94
CA LEU A 129 -6.87 -3.54 -2.89
C LEU A 129 -6.36 -2.60 -1.82
N PRO A 130 -5.81 -1.44 -2.19
CA PRO A 130 -5.45 -0.44 -1.22
C PRO A 130 -6.67 0.15 -0.54
N PHE A 131 -6.50 0.44 0.74
CA PHE A 131 -7.57 0.99 1.55
C PHE A 131 -7.04 1.88 2.67
N ARG A 132 -7.92 2.75 3.16
CA ARG A 132 -7.78 3.43 4.45
C ARG A 132 -8.82 2.89 5.43
N PHE A 133 -8.48 2.80 6.71
CA PHE A 133 -9.52 2.58 7.72
C PHE A 133 -10.51 3.75 7.69
N TYR A 134 -11.78 3.43 7.92
CA TYR A 134 -12.87 4.39 7.77
C TYR A 134 -12.59 5.66 8.59
N PRO A 135 -12.46 6.83 7.94
CA PRO A 135 -12.19 8.10 8.60
C PRO A 135 -13.26 8.50 9.62
N GLU A 136 -12.87 9.29 10.60
CA GLU A 136 -13.80 9.90 11.55
C GLU A 136 -14.22 11.29 11.06
N GLU A 137 -15.52 11.48 10.86
CA GLU A 137 -16.10 12.80 10.60
C GLU A 137 -16.43 13.47 11.94
N ARG A 138 -15.67 14.51 12.30
CA ARG A 138 -15.91 15.27 13.52
C ARG A 138 -15.48 16.73 13.35
N LYS A 139 -15.95 17.58 14.26
CA LYS A 139 -15.49 18.97 14.34
C LYS A 139 -14.06 19.01 14.89
N SER A 140 -13.24 19.93 14.37
CA SER A 140 -11.86 20.10 14.83
C SER A 140 -11.80 20.74 16.22
N ASN A 141 -11.23 20.02 17.19
CA ASN A 141 -11.07 20.52 18.57
C ASN A 141 -10.16 21.76 18.64
N LEU A 142 -9.16 21.86 17.75
CA LEU A 142 -8.27 23.02 17.69
C LEU A 142 -9.04 24.26 17.22
N LYS A 143 -9.83 24.14 16.15
CA LYS A 143 -10.64 25.24 15.64
C LYS A 143 -11.76 25.65 16.59
N MET A 144 -12.31 24.72 17.37
CA MET A 144 -13.19 25.05 18.48
C MET A 144 -12.49 25.88 19.55
N PHE A 145 -11.24 25.53 19.88
CA PHE A 145 -10.45 26.27 20.87
C PHE A 145 -10.04 27.65 20.35
N GLU A 146 -9.60 27.77 19.10
CA GLU A 146 -9.31 29.05 18.44
C GLU A 146 -10.54 29.96 18.46
N GLY A 147 -11.71 29.45 18.07
CA GLY A 147 -12.96 30.20 18.12
C GLY A 147 -13.35 30.65 19.54
N LEU A 148 -13.02 29.86 20.57
CA LEU A 148 -13.25 30.24 21.97
C LEU A 148 -12.28 31.36 22.42
N VAL A 149 -11.01 31.29 22.02
CA VAL A 149 -10.01 32.33 22.34
C VAL A 149 -10.37 33.65 21.66
N GLU A 150 -10.75 33.61 20.38
CA GLU A 150 -11.22 34.80 19.65
C GLU A 150 -12.45 35.42 20.32
N GLN A 151 -13.41 34.60 20.77
CA GLN A 151 -14.59 35.07 21.49
C GLN A 151 -14.23 35.74 22.82
N LEU A 152 -13.30 35.16 23.60
CA LEU A 152 -12.84 35.77 24.85
C LEU A 152 -12.13 37.10 24.60
N GLY A 153 -11.32 37.19 23.54
CA GLY A 153 -10.70 38.43 23.08
C GLY A 153 -11.73 39.51 22.73
N ALA A 154 -12.72 39.16 21.90
CA ALA A 154 -13.79 40.08 21.50
C ALA A 154 -14.64 40.56 22.70
N ILE A 155 -14.95 39.66 23.65
CA ILE A 155 -15.68 40.03 24.89
C ILE A 155 -14.84 40.98 25.75
N ALA A 156 -13.52 40.79 25.83
CA ALA A 156 -12.62 41.66 26.59
C ALA A 156 -12.51 43.05 25.94
N GLU A 157 -12.44 43.13 24.61
CA GLU A 157 -12.41 44.40 23.86
C GLU A 157 -13.71 45.21 24.00
N VAL A 158 -14.87 44.55 23.96
CA VAL A 158 -16.18 45.21 24.18
C VAL A 158 -16.29 45.79 25.60
N LYS A 159 -15.79 45.07 26.62
CA LYS A 159 -15.81 45.53 28.02
C LYS A 159 -14.87 46.69 28.30
N THR A 160 -13.79 46.84 27.51
CA THR A 160 -12.78 47.88 27.71
C THR A 160 -13.05 49.15 26.90
N THR A 161 -13.70 49.06 25.75
CA THR A 161 -13.90 50.20 24.83
C THR A 161 -15.34 50.74 24.77
N GLY A 162 -16.33 50.01 25.31
CA GLY A 162 -17.72 50.48 25.45
C GLY A 162 -18.48 50.75 24.15
N LYS A 163 -17.89 50.46 22.97
CA LYS A 163 -18.56 50.63 21.67
C LYS A 163 -19.19 49.31 21.23
N TYR A 164 -20.52 49.23 21.35
CA TYR A 164 -21.31 48.20 20.68
C TYR A 164 -21.52 48.60 19.20
N SER A 165 -20.81 47.93 18.28
CA SER A 165 -21.28 47.80 16.89
C SER A 165 -22.19 46.56 16.84
N GLY A 166 -23.47 46.76 16.58
CA GLY A 166 -24.54 45.76 16.66
C GLY A 166 -24.49 44.61 15.64
N ASP A 167 -23.35 44.31 15.05
CA ASP A 167 -23.20 43.13 14.19
C ASP A 167 -22.67 41.98 15.05
N SER A 168 -23.62 41.17 15.52
CA SER A 168 -23.50 39.81 16.08
C SER A 168 -22.07 39.33 16.37
N ILE A 169 -21.72 39.18 17.65
CA ILE A 169 -20.61 38.32 18.07
C ILE A 169 -20.79 36.97 17.36
N PRO A 170 -19.91 36.58 16.42
CA PRO A 170 -20.07 35.32 15.70
C PRO A 170 -20.08 34.21 16.74
N ASN A 171 -21.14 33.41 16.80
CA ASN A 171 -21.20 32.28 17.70
C ASN A 171 -20.31 31.17 17.14
N PRO A 172 -19.11 30.90 17.70
CA PRO A 172 -18.13 30.01 17.07
C PRO A 172 -18.60 28.55 17.01
N LEU A 173 -19.60 28.16 17.80
CA LEU A 173 -20.23 26.84 17.72
C LEU A 173 -20.94 26.59 16.37
N VAL A 174 -21.31 27.67 15.67
CA VAL A 174 -22.10 27.63 14.42
C VAL A 174 -21.20 27.49 13.17
N THR A 175 -19.92 27.85 13.26
CA THR A 175 -19.02 27.89 12.08
C THR A 175 -17.93 26.83 12.01
N VAL A 176 -17.72 26.02 13.06
CA VAL A 176 -16.78 24.88 12.96
C VAL A 176 -17.40 23.78 12.11
N LYS A 177 -17.03 23.75 10.82
CA LYS A 177 -17.39 22.69 9.89
C LYS A 177 -16.77 21.36 10.32
N ASN A 178 -17.46 20.27 10.00
CA ASN A 178 -16.89 18.93 10.15
C ASN A 178 -15.66 18.77 9.26
N GLU A 179 -14.69 18.01 9.73
CA GLU A 179 -13.50 17.61 9.00
C GLU A 179 -13.34 16.09 9.09
N LEU A 180 -12.66 15.50 8.12
CA LEU A 180 -12.27 14.10 8.19
C LEU A 180 -10.93 13.97 8.90
N PHE A 181 -10.84 12.98 9.78
CA PHE A 181 -9.60 12.65 10.47
C PHE A 181 -9.21 11.21 10.16
N PHE A 182 -7.91 10.98 10.03
CA PHE A 182 -7.38 9.63 9.92
C PHE A 182 -7.77 8.82 11.15
N HIS A 183 -8.42 7.69 10.92
CA HIS A 183 -8.64 6.68 11.94
C HIS A 183 -7.51 5.64 11.86
N TRP A 184 -6.97 5.26 13.02
CA TRP A 184 -5.93 4.24 13.11
C TRP A 184 -6.45 3.05 13.90
N LYS A 185 -5.99 1.85 13.53
CA LYS A 185 -6.21 0.63 14.30
C LYS A 185 -4.91 0.09 14.86
N SER A 186 -4.98 -0.38 16.11
CA SER A 186 -3.88 -1.11 16.77
C SER A 186 -3.89 -2.59 16.39
N PHE A 187 -2.71 -3.14 16.20
CA PHE A 187 -2.46 -4.56 16.01
C PHE A 187 -1.33 -5.01 16.94
N SER A 188 -1.37 -6.28 17.34
CA SER A 188 -0.32 -6.94 18.13
C SER A 188 0.16 -8.24 17.47
N LEU A 189 1.13 -8.93 18.08
CA LEU A 189 1.61 -10.22 17.57
C LEU A 189 0.50 -11.29 17.42
N ASN A 190 -0.57 -11.19 18.21
CA ASN A 190 -1.70 -12.13 18.12
C ASN A 190 -2.50 -12.00 16.82
N ASP A 191 -2.39 -10.85 16.14
CA ASP A 191 -3.03 -10.60 14.86
C ASP A 191 -2.14 -11.03 13.68
N VAL A 192 -0.87 -11.36 13.93
CA VAL A 192 0.09 -11.73 12.88
C VAL A 192 -0.25 -13.09 12.30
N CYS A 193 -0.25 -13.12 10.98
CA CYS A 193 -0.46 -14.30 10.16
C CYS A 193 0.64 -14.43 9.10
N ILE A 194 0.83 -15.63 8.60
CA ILE A 194 1.68 -15.92 7.45
C ILE A 194 0.88 -16.77 6.46
N LEU A 195 0.97 -16.42 5.18
CA LEU A 195 0.33 -17.17 4.10
C LEU A 195 1.02 -18.52 3.91
N ALA A 196 0.26 -19.53 3.47
CA ALA A 196 0.79 -20.88 3.30
C ALA A 196 2.01 -20.95 2.34
N ASP A 197 2.02 -20.13 1.28
CA ASP A 197 3.13 -20.06 0.32
C ASP A 197 4.40 -19.43 0.94
N GLU A 198 4.23 -18.49 1.87
CA GLU A 198 5.33 -17.89 2.63
C GLU A 198 5.90 -18.86 3.67
N ILE A 199 5.11 -19.81 4.21
CA ILE A 199 5.64 -20.86 5.09
C ILE A 199 6.60 -21.78 4.34
N ILE A 200 6.28 -22.17 3.11
CA ILE A 200 7.16 -23.03 2.29
C ILE A 200 8.52 -22.33 2.10
N LYS A 201 8.50 -21.02 1.80
CA LYS A 201 9.71 -20.20 1.70
C LYS A 201 10.46 -20.15 3.04
N ALA A 202 9.74 -20.00 4.15
CA ALA A 202 10.33 -19.94 5.48
C ALA A 202 11.09 -21.23 5.82
N GLN A 203 10.49 -22.40 5.54
CA GLN A 203 11.10 -23.71 5.80
C GLN A 203 12.37 -23.96 4.97
N GLN A 204 12.41 -23.44 3.74
CA GLN A 204 13.62 -23.49 2.90
C GLN A 204 14.73 -22.60 3.46
N VAL A 205 14.38 -21.42 3.99
CA VAL A 205 15.34 -20.44 4.53
C VAL A 205 15.93 -20.90 5.87
N THR A 206 15.14 -21.53 6.74
CA THR A 206 15.59 -22.01 8.05
C THR A 206 16.25 -23.38 8.00
N GLY A 207 16.24 -24.06 6.85
CA GLY A 207 16.85 -25.38 6.69
C GLY A 207 16.08 -26.52 7.35
N ILE A 208 14.81 -26.29 7.74
CA ILE A 208 13.91 -27.31 8.29
C ILE A 208 13.57 -28.38 7.24
N ILE A 209 13.56 -28.00 5.95
CA ILE A 209 13.60 -28.97 4.85
C ILE A 209 15.06 -29.27 4.54
N GLN A 210 15.59 -30.38 5.05
CA GLN A 210 16.73 -31.03 4.43
C GLN A 210 16.22 -31.67 3.14
N ASN A 211 16.79 -31.30 2.00
CA ASN A 211 16.48 -31.92 0.72
C ASN A 211 16.81 -33.42 0.79
N GLU A 212 15.81 -34.29 1.00
CA GLU A 212 15.85 -35.58 0.31
C GLU A 212 15.67 -35.26 -1.18
N VAL A 213 16.76 -35.43 -1.92
CA VAL A 213 16.78 -35.37 -3.37
C VAL A 213 15.89 -36.49 -3.89
N ILE A 214 14.61 -36.19 -4.10
CA ILE A 214 13.74 -37.01 -4.92
C ILE A 214 13.97 -36.53 -6.36
N GLU A 215 14.74 -37.31 -7.12
CA GLU A 215 14.79 -37.18 -8.57
C GLU A 215 13.38 -37.37 -9.14
N GLU A 216 12.74 -36.28 -9.57
CA GLU A 216 11.53 -36.38 -10.37
C GLU A 216 11.86 -36.91 -11.77
N PRO A 217 11.15 -37.94 -12.26
CA PRO A 217 11.30 -38.41 -13.63
C PRO A 217 10.68 -37.37 -14.58
N LYS A 218 11.51 -36.90 -15.51
CA LYS A 218 11.12 -35.99 -16.60
C LYS A 218 9.97 -36.57 -17.42
N VAL A 219 8.74 -36.11 -17.18
CA VAL A 219 7.65 -36.24 -18.15
C VAL A 219 7.67 -35.02 -19.05
N LYS A 220 8.02 -35.25 -20.32
CA LYS A 220 7.90 -34.28 -21.40
C LYS A 220 6.42 -34.03 -21.68
N LEU A 221 5.94 -32.82 -21.42
CA LEU A 221 4.78 -32.29 -22.13
C LEU A 221 5.22 -31.05 -22.91
N SER A 222 5.44 -31.28 -24.20
CA SER A 222 5.68 -30.26 -25.21
C SER A 222 4.39 -29.51 -25.50
N THR A 223 4.35 -28.24 -25.10
CA THR A 223 3.57 -27.22 -25.80
C THR A 223 4.43 -25.96 -25.92
N THR A 224 4.70 -25.63 -27.17
CA THR A 224 5.67 -24.66 -27.65
C THR A 224 5.19 -23.23 -27.40
N THR A 225 5.88 -22.49 -26.53
CA THR A 225 6.22 -21.07 -26.75
C THR A 225 7.48 -20.79 -25.94
N VAL A 226 8.62 -20.66 -26.63
CA VAL A 226 9.92 -20.45 -26.00
C VAL A 226 10.00 -19.00 -25.51
N HIS A 227 9.68 -18.78 -24.24
CA HIS A 227 10.18 -17.61 -23.51
C HIS A 227 11.39 -18.06 -22.69
N LYS A 228 12.58 -17.68 -23.15
CA LYS A 228 13.88 -17.86 -22.47
C LYS A 228 13.77 -17.17 -21.10
N GLU A 229 13.68 -17.92 -20.01
CA GLU A 229 13.79 -17.38 -18.64
C GLU A 229 15.20 -16.82 -18.45
N ILE A 230 15.32 -15.50 -18.41
CA ILE A 230 16.60 -14.84 -18.17
C ILE A 230 16.87 -14.87 -16.66
N LYS A 231 17.66 -15.86 -16.21
CA LYS A 231 18.20 -15.94 -14.84
C LYS A 231 19.30 -14.89 -14.63
N THR A 232 18.91 -13.63 -14.45
CA THR A 232 19.72 -12.65 -13.72
C THR A 232 18.82 -12.01 -12.68
N ARG A 233 19.34 -11.75 -11.48
CA ARG A 233 18.60 -11.12 -10.38
C ARG A 233 18.23 -9.69 -10.78
N THR A 234 17.11 -9.53 -11.49
CA THR A 234 16.51 -8.23 -11.85
C THR A 234 15.69 -7.72 -10.66
N ASP A 235 15.71 -6.40 -10.43
CA ASP A 235 14.79 -5.78 -9.48
C ASP A 235 13.45 -5.49 -10.17
N ASP A 236 12.37 -5.30 -9.39
CA ASP A 236 11.03 -5.16 -9.96
C ASP A 236 10.90 -3.99 -10.97
N PHE A 237 11.72 -2.96 -10.83
CA PHE A 237 11.78 -1.85 -11.80
C PHE A 237 12.41 -2.28 -13.12
N ASN A 238 13.42 -3.13 -13.08
CA ASN A 238 14.01 -3.69 -14.30
C ASN A 238 13.01 -4.57 -15.04
N ASP A 239 12.16 -5.33 -14.32
CA ASP A 239 11.09 -6.12 -14.95
C ASP A 239 10.10 -5.21 -15.69
N LEU A 240 9.63 -4.13 -15.03
CA LEU A 240 8.80 -3.09 -15.64
C LEU A 240 9.49 -2.49 -16.89
N LEU A 241 10.78 -2.18 -16.77
CA LEU A 241 11.55 -1.60 -17.86
C LEU A 241 11.72 -2.57 -19.04
N ILE A 242 11.87 -3.87 -18.76
CA ILE A 242 11.93 -4.92 -19.79
C ILE A 242 10.61 -4.98 -20.56
N GLU A 243 9.47 -4.92 -19.88
CA GLU A 243 8.15 -4.90 -20.54
C GLU A 243 8.00 -3.68 -21.46
N ILE A 244 8.35 -2.49 -20.97
CA ILE A 244 8.29 -1.25 -21.76
C ILE A 244 9.24 -1.32 -22.96
N ILE A 245 10.47 -1.83 -22.78
CA ILE A 245 11.45 -1.97 -23.87
C ILE A 245 10.96 -2.98 -24.91
N ARG A 246 10.39 -4.11 -24.49
CA ARG A 246 9.83 -5.10 -25.43
C ARG A 246 8.69 -4.53 -26.27
N ALA A 247 7.83 -3.70 -25.67
CA ALA A 247 6.76 -3.02 -26.39
C ALA A 247 7.27 -1.93 -27.34
N ASN A 248 8.44 -1.34 -27.05
CA ASN A 248 8.97 -0.16 -27.76
C ASN A 248 10.47 -0.27 -28.12
N PRO A 249 10.95 -1.35 -28.77
CA PRO A 249 12.35 -1.79 -28.78
C PRO A 249 13.39 -0.75 -29.22
N LYS A 250 13.03 0.13 -30.18
CA LYS A 250 13.94 1.07 -30.83
C LYS A 250 13.91 2.50 -30.26
N LYS A 251 13.31 2.72 -29.08
CA LYS A 251 13.22 4.07 -28.47
C LYS A 251 14.47 4.43 -27.65
N THR A 252 14.71 5.71 -27.43
CA THR A 252 15.83 6.21 -26.61
C THR A 252 15.46 6.22 -25.12
N ALA A 253 16.46 6.30 -24.22
CA ALA A 253 16.22 6.40 -22.78
C ALA A 253 15.30 7.58 -22.41
N LYS A 254 15.42 8.71 -23.12
CA LYS A 254 14.52 9.88 -22.93
C LYS A 254 13.06 9.56 -23.22
N ILE A 255 12.79 8.74 -24.24
CA ILE A 255 11.42 8.36 -24.59
C ILE A 255 10.86 7.34 -23.59
N TYR A 256 11.67 6.39 -23.11
CA TYR A 256 11.22 5.48 -22.05
C TYR A 256 10.94 6.19 -20.73
N TRP A 257 11.76 7.20 -20.40
CA TRP A 257 11.52 8.06 -19.25
C TRP A 257 10.16 8.77 -19.37
N ARG A 258 9.85 9.32 -20.55
CA ARG A 258 8.55 9.93 -20.81
C ARG A 258 7.37 8.96 -20.69
N ILE A 259 7.55 7.70 -21.10
CA ILE A 259 6.53 6.66 -20.89
C ILE A 259 6.32 6.42 -19.38
N ILE A 260 7.39 6.40 -18.59
CA ILE A 260 7.29 6.29 -17.12
C ILE A 260 6.61 7.53 -16.51
N GLU A 261 6.89 8.73 -17.03
CA GLU A 261 6.20 9.96 -16.63
C GLU A 261 4.70 9.89 -16.92
N GLU A 262 4.34 9.47 -18.13
CA GLU A 262 2.95 9.28 -18.55
C GLU A 262 2.27 8.24 -17.65
N GLU A 263 2.88 7.07 -17.44
CA GLU A 263 2.38 6.03 -16.51
C GLU A 263 2.21 6.58 -15.08
N SER A 264 3.16 7.37 -14.57
CA SER A 264 3.08 7.96 -13.22
C SER A 264 1.96 9.01 -13.09
N SER A 265 1.59 9.64 -14.21
CA SER A 265 0.54 10.65 -14.26
C SER A 265 -0.87 10.04 -14.34
N GLU A 266 -0.95 8.80 -14.81
CA GLU A 266 -2.20 8.02 -14.89
C GLU A 266 -2.62 7.47 -13.51
N LEU A 267 -3.93 7.28 -13.35
CA LEU A 267 -4.50 6.60 -12.18
C LEU A 267 -3.91 5.19 -12.08
N GLU A 268 -3.51 4.80 -10.87
CA GLU A 268 -3.18 3.40 -10.57
C GLU A 268 -4.33 2.49 -11.05
N GLY A 269 -4.02 1.49 -11.88
CA GLY A 269 -5.00 0.64 -12.57
C GLY A 269 -5.44 1.06 -13.98
N CYS A 270 -5.16 2.29 -14.43
CA CYS A 270 -5.27 2.69 -15.84
C CYS A 270 -3.92 2.63 -16.59
N ARG A 271 -2.86 2.29 -15.85
CA ARG A 271 -1.48 2.16 -16.32
C ARG A 271 -1.33 0.94 -17.22
N VAL A 272 -0.65 1.11 -18.34
CA VAL A 272 -0.47 0.08 -19.37
C VAL A 272 0.62 -0.90 -18.97
N PHE A 273 1.69 -0.41 -18.34
CA PHE A 273 2.90 -1.17 -18.05
C PHE A 273 3.09 -1.40 -16.54
N ASP A 274 2.85 -0.38 -15.71
CA ASP A 274 3.06 -0.45 -14.27
C ASP A 274 1.89 -1.11 -13.52
N LYS A 275 1.61 -2.37 -13.87
CA LYS A 275 0.49 -3.16 -13.31
C LYS A 275 0.59 -3.40 -11.80
N ASN A 276 1.78 -3.28 -11.24
CA ASN A 276 2.04 -3.50 -9.82
C ASN A 276 2.17 -2.19 -9.03
N ASN A 277 1.86 -1.04 -9.65
CA ASN A 277 1.95 0.30 -9.03
C ASN A 277 3.32 0.55 -8.38
N LEU A 278 4.38 0.17 -9.09
CA LEU A 278 5.76 0.36 -8.66
C LEU A 278 6.12 1.84 -8.64
N ILE A 279 5.60 2.66 -9.55
CA ILE A 279 5.93 4.08 -9.64
C ILE A 279 5.00 4.87 -8.71
N ARG A 280 5.56 5.52 -7.68
CA ARG A 280 4.78 6.35 -6.75
C ARG A 280 4.64 7.79 -7.20
N ALA A 281 5.76 8.36 -7.62
CA ALA A 281 5.84 9.76 -8.03
C ALA A 281 7.10 9.99 -8.86
N ILE A 282 7.10 11.12 -9.55
CA ILE A 282 8.32 11.72 -10.07
C ILE A 282 8.55 12.97 -9.22
N SER A 283 9.61 12.91 -8.43
CA SER A 283 10.03 13.97 -7.52
C SER A 283 10.40 15.24 -8.29
N GLU A 284 10.38 16.39 -7.59
CA GLU A 284 10.75 17.70 -8.13
C GLU A 284 12.18 17.76 -8.72
N ASN A 285 13.04 16.81 -8.34
CA ASN A 285 14.42 16.71 -8.82
C ASN A 285 14.59 15.76 -10.03
N ASP A 286 13.53 15.53 -10.82
CA ASP A 286 13.51 14.58 -11.95
C ASP A 286 14.05 13.19 -11.57
N SER A 287 13.59 12.69 -10.42
CA SER A 287 13.90 11.33 -9.97
C SER A 287 12.64 10.53 -9.73
N ILE A 288 12.65 9.28 -10.20
CA ILE A 288 11.52 8.37 -10.06
C ILE A 288 11.54 7.81 -8.65
N GLU A 289 10.51 8.15 -7.88
CA GLU A 289 10.21 7.52 -6.61
C GLU A 289 9.40 6.26 -6.89
N TRP A 290 9.95 5.12 -6.50
CA TRP A 290 9.34 3.84 -6.78
C TRP A 290 9.43 2.89 -5.60
N VAL A 291 8.53 1.93 -5.63
CA VAL A 291 8.47 0.79 -4.74
C VAL A 291 8.62 -0.48 -5.52
N ASP A 292 9.09 -1.52 -4.85
CA ASP A 292 9.08 -2.86 -5.42
C ASP A 292 7.65 -3.44 -5.42
N LYS A 293 7.42 -4.63 -6.00
CA LYS A 293 6.09 -5.28 -6.04
C LYS A 293 5.52 -5.54 -4.64
N LYS A 294 6.35 -5.40 -3.61
CA LYS A 294 6.01 -5.54 -2.18
C LYS A 294 5.73 -4.18 -1.53
N SER A 295 5.53 -3.12 -2.32
CA SER A 295 5.32 -1.74 -1.85
C SER A 295 6.44 -1.17 -0.98
N ARG A 296 7.67 -1.73 -1.03
CA ARG A 296 8.82 -1.22 -0.26
C ARG A 296 9.48 -0.06 -1.00
N PRO A 297 9.63 1.12 -0.37
CA PRO A 297 10.36 2.24 -0.96
C PRO A 297 11.76 1.83 -1.38
N ARG A 298 12.12 2.16 -2.61
CA ARG A 298 13.45 1.94 -3.17
C ARG A 298 14.17 3.27 -3.34
N LYS A 299 15.48 3.18 -3.49
CA LYS A 299 16.29 4.35 -3.81
C LYS A 299 15.76 4.95 -5.12
N SER A 300 15.45 6.24 -5.08
CA SER A 300 14.95 6.96 -6.25
C SER A 300 15.95 6.85 -7.41
N ILE A 301 15.41 6.82 -8.62
CA ILE A 301 16.19 6.63 -9.84
C ILE A 301 16.27 7.98 -10.54
N SER A 302 17.46 8.59 -10.55
CA SER A 302 17.74 9.75 -11.39
C SER A 302 17.76 9.38 -12.87
N PHE A 303 17.55 10.35 -13.77
CA PHE A 303 17.63 10.11 -15.22
C PHE A 303 18.93 9.42 -15.65
N GLY A 304 20.09 9.82 -15.11
CA GLY A 304 21.36 9.17 -15.41
C GLY A 304 21.39 7.69 -15.01
N SER A 305 20.87 7.37 -13.83
CA SER A 305 20.76 5.98 -13.35
C SER A 305 19.77 5.17 -14.18
N PHE A 306 18.67 5.79 -14.61
CA PHE A 306 17.68 5.19 -15.49
C PHE A 306 18.25 4.89 -16.88
N SER A 307 18.97 5.83 -17.50
CA SER A 307 19.59 5.63 -18.81
C SER A 307 20.58 4.46 -18.80
N ASN A 308 21.33 4.31 -17.69
CA ASN A 308 22.21 3.16 -17.48
C ASN A 308 21.42 1.84 -17.36
N ARG A 309 20.29 1.85 -16.64
CA ARG A 309 19.38 0.69 -16.55
C ARG A 309 18.79 0.31 -17.91
N VAL A 310 18.30 1.29 -18.69
CA VAL A 310 17.79 1.07 -20.05
C VAL A 310 18.84 0.42 -20.93
N SER A 311 20.06 0.96 -20.94
CA SER A 311 21.16 0.42 -21.73
C SER A 311 21.48 -1.02 -21.34
N ARG A 312 21.50 -1.33 -20.03
CA ARG A 312 21.72 -2.68 -19.52
C ARG A 312 20.60 -3.64 -19.92
N MET A 313 19.35 -3.23 -19.78
CA MET A 313 18.19 -4.06 -20.13
C MET A 313 18.07 -4.27 -21.63
N LYS A 314 18.41 -3.27 -22.46
CA LYS A 314 18.50 -3.45 -23.92
C LYS A 314 19.53 -4.49 -24.32
N LYS A 315 20.74 -4.43 -23.75
CA LYS A 315 21.76 -5.46 -23.97
C LYS A 315 21.22 -6.83 -23.60
N LEU A 316 20.60 -6.94 -22.42
CA LEU A 316 20.00 -8.20 -21.95
C LEU A 316 18.87 -8.74 -22.84
N ILE A 317 18.16 -7.88 -23.59
CA ILE A 317 17.04 -8.26 -24.46
C ILE A 317 17.49 -8.51 -25.92
N PHE A 318 18.46 -7.74 -26.43
CA PHE A 318 18.80 -7.67 -27.86
C PHE A 318 20.24 -8.05 -28.21
N ASP A 319 21.17 -8.05 -27.25
CA ASP A 319 22.54 -8.49 -27.45
C ASP A 319 22.69 -9.87 -26.78
N ASP A 320 22.76 -10.95 -27.58
CA ASP A 320 23.20 -12.28 -27.11
C ASP A 320 24.67 -12.24 -26.65
#